data_AF-A0A558BKC0-F1
#
_entry.id   AF-A0A558BKC0-F1
#
_cell.length_a   1.000
_cell.length_b   1.000
_cell.length_c   1.000
_cell.angle_alpha   90.00
_cell.angle_beta   90.00
_cell.angle_gamma   90.00
#
_symmetry.space_group_name_H-M   'P 1'
#
loop_
_entity.id
_entity.type
_entity.pdbx_description
1 polymer ?
#
loop_
_entity_poly.entity_id
_entity_poly.type
_entity_poly.pdbx_seq_one_letter_code
_entity_poly.pdbx_strand_id
1 'polypeptide(L)'
;MCADWQGLPQGPHLMGMLSAVPVRGKEVLSFTYDAQWLAQPHAQALDPSLQLFAGPQYLPENQFNFGLFLDFSPDRWGRLLMRRCDASLARQQERRERPLLESDYLLGVFDGHRLGWLRFKTDLAGPFLDDNRAMTAPPWTSLRELEHASLQLERVDAPQDLDYLNWLFMLVASGSSLGGAAAMATRSDWARKPLLTKS
;
A
#
# COMPACT_ATOMS: atom_id res chain seq x y z
N MET A 1 -11.11 6.30 0.27
CA MET A 1 -10.17 6.15 -0.87
C MET A 1 -10.12 7.47 -1.62
N CYS A 2 -8.93 7.96 -1.90
CA CYS A 2 -8.71 9.25 -2.52
C CYS A 2 -7.92 9.11 -3.82
N ALA A 3 -8.27 9.95 -4.79
CA ALA A 3 -7.56 10.16 -6.03
C ALA A 3 -6.45 11.19 -5.81
N ASP A 4 -5.20 10.91 -6.18
CA ASP A 4 -4.09 11.85 -6.08
C ASP A 4 -3.18 11.77 -7.32
N TRP A 5 -3.60 12.40 -8.41
CA TRP A 5 -2.83 12.50 -9.65
C TRP A 5 -2.73 13.94 -10.15
N GLN A 6 -1.69 14.23 -10.94
CA GLN A 6 -1.32 15.59 -11.41
C GLN A 6 -2.40 16.36 -12.18
N GLY A 7 -3.51 15.70 -12.57
CA GLY A 7 -4.64 16.30 -13.27
C GLY A 7 -5.79 16.76 -12.37
N LEU A 8 -5.71 16.56 -11.05
CA LEU A 8 -6.76 16.96 -10.10
C LEU A 8 -6.52 18.36 -9.53
N PRO A 9 -7.55 19.21 -9.43
CA PRO A 9 -7.41 20.54 -8.86
C PRO A 9 -7.28 20.45 -7.33
N GLN A 10 -6.14 20.84 -6.75
CA GLN A 10 -5.93 21.00 -5.29
C GLN A 10 -5.72 19.71 -4.47
N GLY A 11 -4.80 18.83 -4.89
CA GLY A 11 -4.33 17.71 -4.06
C GLY A 11 -5.29 16.51 -4.03
N PRO A 12 -5.23 15.64 -3.00
CA PRO A 12 -6.03 14.40 -2.99
C PRO A 12 -7.54 14.64 -2.87
N HIS A 13 -8.34 14.06 -3.78
CA HIS A 13 -9.80 14.14 -3.77
C HIS A 13 -10.44 12.85 -3.26
N LEU A 14 -11.48 12.96 -2.42
CA LEU A 14 -12.23 11.77 -2.01
C LEU A 14 -12.97 11.19 -3.21
N MET A 15 -12.63 9.95 -3.58
CA MET A 15 -13.26 9.24 -4.68
C MET A 15 -14.43 8.37 -4.20
N GLY A 16 -14.29 7.79 -3.02
CA GLY A 16 -15.30 6.89 -2.47
C GLY A 16 -14.81 6.07 -1.29
N MET A 17 -15.65 5.14 -0.86
CA MET A 17 -15.43 4.27 0.28
C MET A 17 -15.37 2.81 -0.16
N LEU A 18 -14.26 2.15 0.15
CA LEU A 18 -14.10 0.71 0.05
C LEU A 18 -14.50 0.08 1.38
N SER A 19 -15.42 -0.87 1.35
CA SER A 19 -15.82 -1.68 2.50
C SER A 19 -15.37 -3.12 2.27
N ALA A 20 -14.78 -3.73 3.30
CA ALA A 20 -14.36 -5.12 3.30
C ALA A 20 -15.02 -5.84 4.47
N VAL A 21 -15.82 -6.86 4.19
CA VAL A 21 -16.52 -7.63 5.21
C VAL A 21 -16.05 -9.08 5.17
N PRO A 22 -15.47 -9.61 6.26
CA PRO A 22 -15.06 -11.02 6.31
C PRO A 22 -16.30 -11.92 6.38
N VAL A 23 -16.40 -12.87 5.45
CA VAL A 23 -17.49 -13.86 5.35
C VAL A 23 -16.86 -15.24 5.14
N ARG A 24 -17.03 -16.14 6.12
CA ARG A 24 -16.58 -17.56 6.06
C ARG A 24 -15.11 -17.74 5.60
N GLY A 25 -14.20 -16.90 6.08
CA GLY A 25 -12.78 -16.96 5.73
C GLY A 25 -12.41 -16.36 4.37
N LYS A 26 -13.36 -15.70 3.70
CA LYS A 26 -13.14 -14.83 2.54
C LYS A 26 -13.53 -13.39 2.89
N GLU A 27 -13.26 -12.45 1.99
CA GLU A 27 -13.80 -11.09 2.09
C GLU A 27 -14.80 -10.82 0.98
N VAL A 28 -15.87 -10.13 1.34
CA VAL A 28 -16.77 -9.47 0.39
C VAL A 28 -16.36 -8.01 0.35
N LEU A 29 -15.86 -7.59 -0.80
CA LEU A 29 -15.51 -6.20 -1.05
C LEU A 29 -16.68 -5.49 -1.73
N SER A 30 -16.94 -4.27 -1.30
CA SER A 30 -17.88 -3.38 -1.96
C SER A 30 -17.34 -1.97 -2.01
N PHE A 31 -17.55 -1.28 -3.12
CA PHE A 31 -17.11 0.09 -3.30
C PHE A 31 -18.30 1.02 -3.53
N THR A 32 -18.27 2.21 -2.93
CA THR A 32 -19.27 3.26 -3.13
C THR A 32 -18.55 4.53 -3.53
N TYR A 33 -18.87 5.07 -4.71
CA TYR A 33 -18.35 6.38 -5.13
C TYR A 33 -18.94 7.51 -4.27
N ASP A 34 -18.13 8.53 -4.04
CA ASP A 34 -18.59 9.78 -3.45
C ASP A 34 -19.43 10.57 -4.46
N ALA A 35 -20.51 11.19 -4.01
CA ALA A 35 -21.41 11.94 -4.88
C ALA A 35 -20.71 13.16 -5.51
N GLN A 36 -19.79 13.81 -4.78
CA GLN A 36 -19.02 14.93 -5.30
C GLN A 36 -17.99 14.46 -6.33
N TRP A 37 -17.46 13.25 -6.20
CA TRP A 37 -16.61 12.65 -7.23
C TRP A 37 -17.38 12.43 -8.52
N LEU A 38 -18.56 11.79 -8.44
CA LEU A 38 -19.39 11.50 -9.63
C LEU A 38 -19.87 12.77 -10.36
N ALA A 39 -20.03 13.88 -9.64
CA ALA A 39 -20.42 15.16 -10.23
C ALA A 39 -19.26 15.87 -10.96
N GLN A 40 -18.01 15.42 -10.80
CA GLN A 40 -16.85 16.08 -11.37
C GLN A 40 -16.51 15.58 -12.78
N PRO A 41 -16.03 16.46 -13.69
CA PRO A 41 -15.71 16.08 -15.07
C PRO A 41 -14.58 15.04 -15.22
N HIS A 42 -13.78 14.85 -14.17
CA HIS A 42 -12.67 13.91 -14.14
C HIS A 42 -13.05 12.54 -13.56
N ALA A 43 -14.33 12.32 -13.24
CA ALA A 43 -14.82 11.00 -12.86
C ALA A 43 -14.63 10.04 -14.03
N GLN A 44 -13.71 9.09 -13.87
CA GLN A 44 -13.40 8.08 -14.87
C GLN A 44 -13.56 6.69 -14.29
N ALA A 45 -14.01 5.74 -15.11
CA ALA A 45 -14.07 4.34 -14.73
C ALA A 45 -12.64 3.79 -14.63
N LEU A 46 -12.23 3.42 -13.42
CA LEU A 46 -10.88 2.91 -13.15
C LEU A 46 -10.77 1.39 -13.27
N ASP A 47 -11.90 0.70 -13.15
CA ASP A 47 -12.01 -0.75 -13.23
C ASP A 47 -13.23 -1.10 -14.08
N PRO A 48 -13.17 -2.13 -14.94
CA PRO A 48 -14.35 -2.62 -15.66
C PRO A 48 -15.52 -3.01 -14.75
N SER A 49 -15.23 -3.42 -13.52
CA SER A 49 -16.18 -3.81 -12.48
C SER A 49 -16.65 -2.64 -11.61
N LEU A 50 -16.11 -1.42 -11.83
CA LEU A 50 -16.50 -0.20 -11.14
C LEU A 50 -17.16 0.77 -12.11
N GLN A 51 -18.48 0.71 -12.20
CA GLN A 51 -19.27 1.60 -13.02
C GLN A 51 -19.45 2.95 -12.32
N LEU A 52 -19.57 4.04 -13.07
CA LEU A 52 -19.71 5.39 -12.51
C LEU A 52 -21.16 5.68 -12.08
N PHE A 53 -21.63 5.01 -11.02
CA PHE A 53 -22.94 5.27 -10.44
C PHE A 53 -22.89 5.32 -8.90
N ALA A 54 -23.92 5.94 -8.32
CA ALA A 54 -24.05 6.12 -6.88
C ALA A 54 -24.59 4.86 -6.19
N GLY A 55 -24.02 4.52 -5.05
CA GLY A 55 -24.42 3.36 -4.24
C GLY A 55 -23.38 2.24 -4.21
N PRO A 56 -23.63 1.19 -3.41
CA PRO A 56 -22.68 0.11 -3.21
C PRO A 56 -22.61 -0.79 -4.45
N GLN A 57 -21.37 -1.00 -4.91
CA GLN A 57 -21.03 -1.87 -6.03
C GLN A 57 -20.31 -3.09 -5.49
N TYR A 58 -20.80 -4.26 -5.88
CA TYR A 58 -20.24 -5.54 -5.49
C TYR A 58 -19.58 -6.21 -6.70
N LEU A 59 -18.58 -7.03 -6.41
CA LEU A 59 -17.94 -7.85 -7.43
C LEU A 59 -18.90 -8.93 -7.96
N PRO A 60 -18.76 -9.30 -9.25
CA PRO A 60 -19.44 -10.50 -9.77
C PRO A 60 -18.98 -11.76 -9.02
N GLU A 61 -19.82 -12.79 -8.95
CA GLU A 61 -19.57 -14.01 -8.15
C GLU A 61 -18.26 -14.75 -8.50
N ASN A 62 -17.69 -14.53 -9.68
CA ASN A 62 -16.45 -15.14 -10.14
C ASN A 62 -15.19 -14.32 -9.79
N GLN A 63 -15.32 -13.15 -9.15
CA GLN A 63 -14.21 -12.30 -8.76
C GLN A 63 -14.12 -12.18 -7.24
N PHE A 64 -12.90 -12.25 -6.72
CA PHE A 64 -12.61 -12.11 -5.29
C PHE A 64 -12.06 -10.73 -4.92
N ASN A 65 -11.62 -9.94 -5.90
CA ASN A 65 -11.15 -8.58 -5.70
C ASN A 65 -11.38 -7.73 -6.97
N PHE A 66 -11.44 -6.41 -6.82
CA PHE A 66 -11.43 -5.48 -7.96
C PHE A 66 -10.03 -5.49 -8.57
N GLY A 67 -9.93 -5.53 -9.90
CA GLY A 67 -8.65 -5.52 -10.62
C GLY A 67 -7.79 -4.31 -10.22
N LEU A 68 -8.42 -3.15 -10.09
CA LEU A 68 -7.82 -1.92 -9.62
C LEU A 68 -7.07 -2.12 -8.30
N PHE A 69 -7.65 -2.82 -7.31
CA PHE A 69 -6.99 -3.02 -6.02
C PHE A 69 -5.88 -4.07 -6.07
N LEU A 70 -5.97 -5.03 -6.99
CA LEU A 70 -4.90 -6.01 -7.21
C LEU A 70 -3.64 -5.34 -7.77
N ASP A 71 -3.79 -4.35 -8.65
CA ASP A 71 -2.67 -3.58 -9.19
C ASP A 71 -1.94 -2.78 -8.09
N PHE A 72 -2.63 -2.41 -7.01
CA PHE A 72 -2.06 -1.75 -5.84
C PHE A 72 -1.68 -2.70 -4.70
N SER A 73 -1.92 -3.99 -4.86
CA SER A 73 -1.61 -5.00 -3.85
C SER A 73 -0.16 -5.46 -4.00
N PRO A 74 0.51 -5.84 -2.90
CA PRO A 74 1.89 -6.30 -2.96
C PRO A 74 2.01 -7.59 -3.77
N ASP A 75 3.18 -7.77 -4.38
CA ASP A 75 3.54 -9.00 -5.08
C ASP A 75 3.74 -10.18 -4.10
N ARG A 76 4.14 -11.34 -4.62
CA ARG A 76 4.34 -12.55 -3.81
C ARG A 76 5.36 -12.35 -2.67
N TRP A 77 6.40 -11.54 -2.92
CA TRP A 77 7.44 -11.26 -1.93
C TRP A 77 6.96 -10.27 -0.88
N GLY A 78 6.30 -9.18 -1.28
CA GLY A 78 5.69 -8.22 -0.36
C GLY A 78 4.67 -8.90 0.56
N ARG A 79 3.80 -9.77 0.01
CA ARG A 79 2.84 -10.55 0.80
C ARG A 79 3.53 -11.53 1.76
N LEU A 80 4.67 -12.11 1.37
CA LEU A 80 5.46 -12.96 2.26
C LEU A 80 6.03 -12.16 3.43
N LEU A 81 6.64 -11.00 3.16
CA LEU A 81 7.20 -10.14 4.18
C LEU A 81 6.14 -9.65 5.16
N MET A 82 4.99 -9.18 4.66
CA MET A 82 3.87 -8.74 5.51
C MET A 82 3.34 -9.85 6.41
N ARG A 83 3.21 -11.08 5.91
CA ARG A 83 2.82 -12.23 6.74
C ARG A 83 3.83 -12.52 7.84
N ARG A 84 5.13 -12.39 7.55
CA ARG A 84 6.19 -12.57 8.56
C ARG A 84 6.14 -11.46 9.61
N CYS A 85 5.87 -10.21 9.22
CA CYS A 85 5.63 -9.11 10.15
C CYS A 85 4.45 -9.42 11.07
N ASP A 86 3.30 -9.77 10.51
CA ASP A 86 2.10 -10.06 11.30
C ASP A 86 2.33 -11.21 12.28
N ALA A 87 2.95 -12.30 11.83
CA ALA A 87 3.26 -13.45 12.67
C ALA A 87 4.21 -13.09 13.82
N SER A 88 5.25 -12.29 13.55
CA SER A 88 6.20 -11.88 14.58
C SER A 88 5.56 -10.92 15.60
N LEU A 89 4.78 -9.94 15.14
CA LEU A 89 3.97 -9.08 16.01
C LEU A 89 2.95 -9.87 16.83
N ALA A 90 2.32 -10.89 16.22
CA ALA A 90 1.35 -11.73 16.90
C ALA A 90 1.96 -12.42 18.12
N ARG A 91 3.17 -12.97 17.96
CA ARG A 91 3.92 -13.60 19.04
C ARG A 91 4.31 -12.62 20.13
N GLN A 92 4.80 -11.42 19.77
CA GLN A 92 5.13 -10.38 20.74
C GLN A 92 3.92 -9.89 21.55
N GLN A 93 2.75 -9.85 20.91
CA GLN A 93 1.49 -9.42 21.52
C GLN A 93 0.71 -10.57 22.17
N GLU A 94 1.28 -11.77 22.23
CA GLU A 94 0.63 -13.00 22.73
C GLU A 94 -0.74 -13.27 22.10
N ARG A 95 -0.95 -12.82 20.86
CA ARG A 95 -2.18 -13.08 20.10
C ARG A 95 -1.99 -14.24 19.15
N ARG A 96 -3.11 -14.88 18.79
CA ARG A 96 -3.12 -15.93 17.77
C ARG A 96 -2.79 -15.32 16.40
N GLU A 97 -1.89 -15.98 15.67
CA GLU A 97 -1.65 -15.68 14.25
C GLU A 97 -2.95 -15.88 13.46
N ARG A 98 -3.25 -14.93 12.57
CA ARG A 98 -4.44 -14.99 11.71
C ARG A 98 -4.00 -14.93 10.24
N PRO A 99 -4.73 -15.58 9.32
CA PRO A 99 -4.50 -15.35 7.91
C PRO A 99 -4.83 -13.89 7.57
N LEU A 100 -3.91 -13.22 6.86
CA LEU A 100 -4.16 -11.90 6.29
C LEU A 100 -5.12 -12.03 5.11
N LEU A 101 -6.07 -11.10 5.04
CA LEU A 101 -7.05 -10.98 3.97
C LEU A 101 -6.57 -9.98 2.90
N GLU A 102 -7.29 -9.86 1.79
CA GLU A 102 -6.89 -8.94 0.71
C GLU A 102 -6.90 -7.48 1.16
N SER A 103 -7.85 -7.10 2.01
CA SER A 103 -7.88 -5.77 2.62
C SER A 103 -6.64 -5.51 3.48
N ASP A 104 -6.17 -6.49 4.25
CA ASP A 104 -4.95 -6.36 5.07
C ASP A 104 -3.71 -6.11 4.18
N TYR A 105 -3.61 -6.81 3.04
CA TYR A 105 -2.52 -6.58 2.08
C TYR A 105 -2.62 -5.23 1.39
N LEU A 106 -3.82 -4.80 1.01
CA LEU A 106 -4.03 -3.51 0.38
C LEU A 106 -3.68 -2.36 1.34
N LEU A 107 -4.07 -2.47 2.61
CA LEU A 107 -3.89 -1.42 3.62
C LEU A 107 -2.50 -1.43 4.26
N GLY A 108 -1.80 -2.56 4.28
CA GLY A 108 -0.49 -2.70 4.91
C GLY A 108 0.71 -2.37 4.02
N VAL A 109 0.49 -1.92 2.78
CA VAL A 109 1.54 -1.35 1.93
C VAL A 109 1.67 0.14 2.21
N PHE A 110 2.88 0.57 2.58
CA PHE A 110 3.25 1.96 2.87
C PHE A 110 2.86 2.91 1.72
N ASP A 111 2.10 3.97 2.04
CA ASP A 111 1.60 4.93 1.06
C ASP A 111 2.72 5.83 0.49
N GLY A 112 3.79 6.06 1.26
CA GLY A 112 4.94 6.88 0.83
C GLY A 112 5.71 6.36 -0.38
N HIS A 113 5.61 5.06 -0.68
CA HIS A 113 6.22 4.41 -1.84
C HIS A 113 5.20 3.74 -2.77
N ARG A 114 3.90 3.94 -2.52
CA ARG A 114 2.85 3.40 -3.38
C ARG A 114 2.94 4.10 -4.74
N LEU A 115 3.36 3.36 -5.75
CA LEU A 115 3.30 3.83 -7.13
C LEU A 115 1.83 3.86 -7.57
N GLY A 116 1.35 5.05 -7.84
CA GLY A 116 0.10 5.27 -8.56
C GLY A 116 -0.79 6.34 -7.95
N TRP A 117 -2.02 6.36 -8.41
CA TRP A 117 -2.91 7.52 -8.33
C TRP A 117 -3.96 7.43 -7.22
N LEU A 118 -3.90 6.39 -6.38
CA LEU A 118 -4.85 6.16 -5.30
C LEU A 118 -4.17 6.14 -3.94
N ARG A 119 -4.81 6.82 -2.97
CA ARG A 119 -4.43 6.84 -1.57
C ARG A 119 -5.56 6.35 -0.68
N PHE A 120 -5.21 5.77 0.46
CA PHE A 120 -6.16 5.15 1.37
C PHE A 120 -6.13 5.81 2.74
N LYS A 121 -7.31 5.86 3.36
CA LYS A 121 -7.53 6.37 4.73
C LYS A 121 -8.49 5.44 5.43
N THR A 122 -8.27 5.19 6.71
CA THR A 122 -9.23 4.48 7.59
C THR A 122 -10.22 5.44 8.23
N ASP A 123 -9.84 6.71 8.40
CA ASP A 123 -10.72 7.80 8.84
C ASP A 123 -10.63 8.96 7.84
N LEU A 124 -11.78 9.54 7.47
CA LEU A 124 -11.88 10.66 6.53
C LEU A 124 -11.07 11.88 6.99
N ALA A 125 -11.13 12.18 8.30
CA ALA A 125 -10.37 13.27 8.91
C ALA A 125 -8.97 12.85 9.37
N GLY A 126 -8.67 11.55 9.32
CA GLY A 126 -7.39 10.99 9.71
C GLY A 126 -6.28 11.23 8.67
N PRO A 127 -5.02 10.92 9.06
CA PRO A 127 -3.92 10.88 8.11
C PRO A 127 -4.17 9.81 7.04
N PHE A 128 -3.46 9.93 5.91
CA PHE A 128 -3.35 8.80 4.98
C PHE A 128 -2.70 7.62 5.69
N LEU A 129 -3.00 6.41 5.19
CA LEU A 129 -2.41 5.20 5.73
C LEU A 129 -0.89 5.34 5.72
N ASP A 130 -0.35 5.37 6.93
CA ASP A 130 1.07 5.49 7.23
C ASP A 130 1.78 6.75 6.70
N ASP A 131 1.33 7.93 7.16
CA ASP A 131 2.10 9.19 7.16
C ASP A 131 3.18 9.22 8.27
N ASN A 132 3.60 8.06 8.80
CA ASN A 132 4.61 7.99 9.84
C ASN A 132 6.01 8.16 9.22
N ARG A 133 6.51 9.39 9.22
CA ARG A 133 7.88 9.74 8.81
C ARG A 133 8.98 8.99 9.58
N ALA A 134 8.68 8.33 10.70
CA ALA A 134 9.66 7.49 11.39
C ALA A 134 9.84 6.10 10.73
N MET A 135 8.87 5.68 9.90
CA MET A 135 8.87 4.40 9.17
C MET A 135 9.03 4.60 7.65
N THR A 136 9.35 5.82 7.20
CA THR A 136 9.76 6.04 5.80
C THR A 136 10.97 5.18 5.48
N ALA A 137 10.97 4.55 4.30
CA ALA A 137 12.11 3.76 3.86
C ALA A 137 13.40 4.56 4.10
N PRO A 138 14.43 3.94 4.70
CA PRO A 138 15.64 4.66 5.04
C PRO A 138 16.17 5.36 3.79
N PRO A 139 16.67 6.61 3.90
CA PRO A 139 17.11 7.40 2.75
C PRO A 139 18.02 6.56 1.85
N TRP A 140 17.91 6.73 0.53
CA TRP A 140 18.55 5.93 -0.55
C TRP A 140 20.02 5.54 -0.30
N THR A 141 20.73 6.29 0.55
CA THR A 141 22.00 5.91 1.19
C THR A 141 22.01 4.52 1.87
N SER A 142 20.87 3.84 2.03
CA SER A 142 20.70 2.56 2.73
C SER A 142 20.66 1.31 1.82
N LEU A 143 21.00 1.38 0.53
CA LEU A 143 20.97 0.18 -0.34
C LEU A 143 21.75 -1.00 0.26
N ARG A 144 22.90 -0.71 0.90
CA ARG A 144 23.68 -1.71 1.64
C ARG A 144 22.94 -2.27 2.86
N GLU A 145 22.16 -1.45 3.54
CA GLU A 145 21.35 -1.86 4.69
C GLU A 145 20.19 -2.73 4.25
N LEU A 146 19.55 -2.41 3.11
CA LEU A 146 18.50 -3.24 2.52
C LEU A 146 19.03 -4.58 2.01
N GLU A 147 20.19 -4.58 1.34
CA GLU A 147 20.88 -5.81 0.91
C GLU A 147 21.26 -6.65 2.13
N HIS A 148 21.84 -6.02 3.16
CA HIS A 148 22.15 -6.69 4.40
C HIS A 148 20.90 -7.29 5.06
N ALA A 149 19.82 -6.52 5.20
CA ALA A 149 18.55 -6.99 5.74
C ALA A 149 18.00 -8.18 4.95
N SER A 150 18.07 -8.14 3.61
CA SER A 150 17.67 -9.25 2.74
C SER A 150 18.47 -10.51 3.03
N LEU A 151 19.81 -10.39 3.09
CA LEU A 151 20.70 -11.52 3.40
C LEU A 151 20.47 -12.09 4.80
N GLN A 152 20.24 -11.24 5.80
CA GLN A 152 19.97 -11.69 7.16
C GLN A 152 18.65 -12.48 7.24
N LEU A 153 17.62 -12.11 6.47
CA LEU A 153 16.33 -12.82 6.44
C LEU A 153 16.39 -14.20 5.77
N GLU A 154 17.45 -14.51 5.02
CA GLU A 154 17.67 -15.83 4.40
C GLU A 154 18.25 -16.84 5.39
N ARG A 155 18.80 -16.39 6.52
CA ARG A 155 19.34 -17.28 7.55
C ARG A 155 18.24 -18.09 8.21
N VAL A 156 18.55 -19.35 8.55
CA VAL A 156 17.60 -20.27 9.21
C VAL A 156 17.23 -19.78 10.62
N ASP A 157 18.18 -19.15 11.32
CA ASP A 157 18.01 -18.61 12.67
C ASP A 157 17.48 -17.17 12.70
N ALA A 158 17.22 -16.55 11.53
CA ALA A 158 16.78 -15.17 11.43
C ALA A 158 15.60 -14.81 12.36
N PRO A 159 14.53 -15.64 12.52
CA PRO A 159 13.40 -15.31 13.39
C PRO A 159 13.73 -15.19 14.88
N GLN A 160 14.93 -15.61 15.31
CA GLN A 160 15.40 -15.52 16.70
C GLN A 160 16.20 -14.25 16.97
N ASP A 161 16.57 -13.51 15.90
CA ASP A 161 17.32 -12.27 16.01
C ASP A 161 16.43 -11.11 16.51
N LEU A 162 16.98 -10.25 17.35
CA LEU A 162 16.29 -9.07 17.86
C LEU A 162 15.98 -8.05 16.75
N ASP A 163 16.82 -7.99 15.72
CA ASP A 163 16.65 -7.08 14.58
C ASP A 163 15.76 -7.65 13.48
N TYR A 164 15.25 -8.87 13.63
CA TYR A 164 14.42 -9.53 12.62
C TYR A 164 13.22 -8.70 12.18
N LEU A 165 12.49 -8.13 13.15
CA LEU A 165 11.34 -7.26 12.86
C LEU A 165 11.76 -5.97 12.17
N ASN A 166 12.89 -5.38 12.57
CA ASN A 166 13.41 -4.16 11.96
C ASN A 166 13.74 -4.39 10.48
N TRP A 167 14.40 -5.51 10.15
CA TRP A 167 14.69 -5.89 8.76
C TRP A 167 13.43 -6.12 7.93
N LEU A 168 12.43 -6.80 8.49
CA LEU A 168 11.16 -7.00 7.82
C LEU A 168 10.46 -5.68 7.52
N PHE A 169 10.35 -4.78 8.51
CA PHE A 169 9.75 -3.46 8.31
C PHE A 169 10.51 -2.64 7.28
N MET A 170 11.83 -2.68 7.30
CA MET A 170 12.67 -1.96 6.34
C MET A 170 12.39 -2.40 4.90
N LEU A 171 12.29 -3.72 4.65
CA LEU A 171 12.01 -4.24 3.32
C LEU A 171 10.56 -3.99 2.87
N VAL A 172 9.58 -4.09 3.77
CA VAL A 172 8.17 -3.75 3.46
C VAL A 172 8.04 -2.26 3.14
N ALA A 173 8.70 -1.38 3.92
CA ALA A 173 8.70 0.07 3.71
C ALA A 173 9.37 0.48 2.40
N SER A 174 10.47 -0.19 2.02
CA SER A 174 11.17 0.08 0.77
C SER A 174 10.40 -0.33 -0.51
N GLY A 175 9.23 -0.92 -0.35
CA GLY A 175 8.36 -1.32 -1.47
C GLY A 175 8.98 -2.44 -2.29
N SER A 176 9.09 -3.65 -1.73
CA SER A 176 9.35 -4.96 -2.38
C SER A 176 10.28 -5.03 -3.60
N SER A 177 11.20 -4.07 -3.79
CA SER A 177 11.97 -3.91 -5.04
C SER A 177 13.21 -4.81 -5.12
N LEU A 178 13.48 -5.65 -4.11
CA LEU A 178 14.72 -6.45 -4.05
C LEU A 178 14.51 -7.96 -4.26
N GLY A 179 13.25 -8.43 -4.28
CA GLY A 179 12.96 -9.87 -4.16
C GLY A 179 12.72 -10.68 -5.44
N GLY A 180 12.44 -10.08 -6.61
CA GLY A 180 12.14 -10.93 -7.78
C GLY A 180 11.99 -10.24 -9.13
N ALA A 181 12.86 -10.63 -10.08
CA ALA A 181 12.72 -10.63 -11.54
C ALA A 181 12.23 -9.38 -12.32
N ALA A 182 11.86 -8.27 -11.69
CA ALA A 182 11.66 -6.99 -12.36
C ALA A 182 11.93 -5.84 -11.39
N ALA A 183 13.18 -5.39 -11.35
CA ALA A 183 13.55 -4.15 -10.70
C ALA A 183 12.86 -2.98 -11.41
N MET A 184 11.79 -2.45 -10.82
CA MET A 184 11.31 -1.10 -11.12
C MET A 184 11.62 -0.20 -9.93
N ALA A 185 12.90 0.14 -9.80
CA ALA A 185 13.35 1.22 -8.94
C ALA A 185 12.90 2.55 -9.55
N THR A 186 11.81 3.12 -9.06
CA THR A 186 11.35 4.45 -9.47
C THR A 186 12.23 5.52 -8.86
N ARG A 187 13.01 6.21 -9.70
CA ARG A 187 13.77 7.41 -9.36
C ARG A 187 12.81 8.57 -9.06
N SER A 188 12.73 9.01 -7.81
CA SER A 188 12.20 10.35 -7.47
C SER A 188 13.41 11.28 -7.30
N ASP A 189 13.82 11.92 -8.38
CA ASP A 189 14.90 12.91 -8.40
C ASP A 189 14.42 14.19 -7.71
N TRP A 190 14.72 14.37 -6.41
CA TRP A 190 14.32 15.55 -5.64
C TRP A 190 15.44 16.59 -5.49
N ALA A 191 16.42 16.62 -6.40
CA ALA A 191 17.40 17.69 -6.45
C ALA A 191 16.78 19.04 -6.89
N ARG A 192 16.02 19.68 -5.98
CA ARG A 192 15.83 21.14 -5.97
C ARG A 192 17.20 21.78 -5.73
N LYS A 193 17.84 22.31 -6.77
CA LYS A 193 18.75 23.45 -6.60
C LYS A 193 17.94 24.75 -6.64
N PRO A 194 18.24 25.72 -5.76
CA PRO A 194 17.49 26.97 -5.68
C PRO A 194 17.84 27.93 -6.82
N LEU A 195 16.84 28.75 -7.14
CA LEU A 195 16.85 29.85 -8.11
C LEU A 195 18.01 30.83 -7.86
N LEU A 196 18.69 31.22 -8.93
CA LEU A 196 19.36 32.52 -9.02
C LEU A 196 19.02 33.14 -10.38
N THR A 197 18.06 34.06 -10.37
CA THR A 197 17.96 35.13 -11.36
C THR A 197 18.89 36.26 -10.96
N LYS A 198 19.63 36.84 -11.91
CA LYS A 198 19.90 38.28 -11.97
C LYS A 198 20.50 38.72 -13.32
N SER A 199 19.82 39.72 -13.89
CA SER A 199 20.23 40.74 -14.89
C SER A 199 20.56 40.27 -16.30
#